data_AF-M9TFQ2-F1
#
_entry.id   AF-M9TFQ2-F1
#
_cell.length_a   1.000
_cell.length_b   1.000
_cell.length_c   1.000
_cell.angle_alpha   90.00
_cell.angle_beta   90.00
_cell.angle_gamma   90.00
#
_symmetry.space_group_name_H-M   'P 1'
#
loop_
_entity.id
_entity.type
_entity.pdbx_description
1 polymer ?
#
loop_
_entity_poly.entity_id
_entity_poly.type
_entity_poly.pdbx_seq_one_letter_code
_entity_poly.pdbx_strand_id
1 'polypeptide(L)'
;FVSFGSMAEISAKQVEEVAWGLKRTNSPFLWVVKDSEKDKLTAEFLASFNVETGLIVAWCNQLEVLAHQATGCFVTHCGWNS
;
A
#
# COMPACT_ATOMS: atom_id res chain seq x y z
N PHE A 1 5.43 -2.33 -4.75
CA PHE A 1 3.96 -2.25 -4.93
C PHE A 1 3.29 -3.05 -3.83
N VAL A 2 2.20 -2.54 -3.25
CA VAL A 2 1.49 -3.18 -2.13
C VAL A 2 -0.01 -3.18 -2.43
N SER A 3 -0.64 -4.34 -2.40
CA SER A 3 -2.08 -4.50 -2.58
C SER A 3 -2.56 -5.78 -1.91
N PHE A 4 -3.56 -5.67 -1.04
CA PHE A 4 -4.18 -6.82 -0.38
C PHE A 4 -5.47 -7.28 -1.06
N GLY A 5 -5.72 -6.82 -2.29
CA GLY A 5 -6.91 -7.17 -3.06
C GLY A 5 -8.20 -6.54 -2.54
N SER A 6 -9.32 -6.87 -3.19
CA SER A 6 -10.63 -6.30 -2.88
C SER A 6 -11.30 -6.98 -1.68
N MET A 7 -11.18 -8.31 -1.58
CA MET A 7 -11.92 -9.12 -0.60
C MET A 7 -11.22 -9.28 0.75
N ALA A 8 -9.91 -9.06 0.83
CA ALA A 8 -9.23 -9.15 2.12
C ALA A 8 -9.59 -7.94 2.99
N GLU A 9 -9.93 -8.20 4.25
CA GLU A 9 -9.98 -7.17 5.29
C GLU A 9 -8.68 -7.22 6.08
N ILE A 10 -7.96 -6.09 6.08
CA ILE A 10 -6.77 -5.92 6.89
C ILE A 10 -7.14 -5.18 8.18
N SER A 11 -6.70 -5.70 9.33
CA SER A 11 -6.99 -5.04 10.61
C SER A 11 -6.31 -3.67 10.69
N ALA A 12 -6.86 -2.74 11.49
CA ALA A 12 -6.25 -1.41 11.67
C ALA A 12 -4.78 -1.50 12.13
N LYS A 13 -4.50 -2.45 13.05
CA LYS A 13 -3.13 -2.73 13.50
C LYS A 13 -2.22 -3.17 12.35
N GLN A 14 -2.68 -4.03 11.46
CA GLN A 14 -1.88 -4.45 10.31
C GLN A 14 -1.67 -3.31 9.31
N VAL A 15 -2.67 -2.45 9.08
CA VAL A 15 -2.51 -1.25 8.24
C VAL A 15 -1.43 -0.34 8.81
N GLU A 16 -1.48 -0.10 10.12
CA GLU A 16 -0.48 0.71 10.83
C GLU A 16 0.94 0.13 10.70
N GLU A 17 1.11 -1.17 10.94
CA GLU A 17 2.41 -1.84 10.79
C GLU A 17 2.94 -1.79 9.35
N VAL A 18 2.07 -1.95 8.35
CA VAL A 18 2.45 -1.81 6.93
C VAL A 18 2.87 -0.37 6.63
N ALA A 19 2.11 0.62 7.10
CA ALA A 19 2.40 2.04 6.89
C ALA A 19 3.79 2.43 7.45
N TRP A 20 4.06 2.07 8.71
CA TRP A 20 5.35 2.35 9.35
C TRP A 20 6.48 1.51 8.77
N GLY A 21 6.21 0.25 8.41
CA GLY A 21 7.16 -0.61 7.71
C GLY A 21 7.62 0.00 6.39
N LEU A 22 6.68 0.40 5.53
CA LEU A 22 6.96 1.05 4.25
C LEU A 22 7.80 2.31 4.42
N LYS A 23 7.42 3.17 5.36
CA LYS A 23 8.18 4.39 5.65
C LYS A 23 9.62 4.12 6.09
N ARG A 24 9.86 3.07 6.88
CA ARG A 24 11.20 2.68 7.36
C ARG A 24 12.08 2.05 6.28
N THR A 25 11.49 1.49 5.21
CA THR A 25 12.28 0.88 4.12
C THR A 25 13.10 1.89 3.32
N ASN A 26 12.76 3.18 3.38
CA ASN A 26 13.34 4.24 2.56
C ASN A 26 13.36 3.93 1.05
N SER A 27 12.42 3.09 0.60
CA SER A 27 12.26 2.68 -0.79
C SER A 27 10.97 3.27 -1.36
N PRO A 28 10.95 3.74 -2.62
CA PRO A 28 9.73 4.22 -3.26
C PRO A 28 8.65 3.13 -3.28
N PHE A 29 7.42 3.49 -2.93
CA PHE A 29 6.30 2.54 -2.95
C PHE A 29 5.03 3.12 -3.56
N LEU A 30 4.22 2.22 -4.11
CA LEU A 30 2.82 2.46 -4.44
C LEU A 30 1.99 1.48 -3.60
N TRP A 31 1.10 2.01 -2.77
CA TRP A 31 0.23 1.23 -1.89
C TRP A 31 -1.24 1.50 -2.21
N VAL A 32 -1.97 0.44 -2.53
CA VAL A 32 -3.42 0.48 -2.72
C VAL A 32 -4.11 0.29 -1.37
N VAL A 33 -4.82 1.32 -0.91
CA VAL A 33 -5.63 1.32 0.31
C VAL A 33 -7.05 1.73 -0.06
N LYS A 34 -8.01 0.83 0.09
CA LYS A 34 -9.42 1.06 -0.23
C LYS A 34 -9.96 2.28 0.51
N ASP A 35 -10.89 3.02 -0.09
CA ASP A 35 -11.52 4.17 0.57
C ASP A 35 -12.14 3.81 1.92
N SER A 36 -12.76 2.62 2.02
CA SER A 36 -13.31 2.08 3.27
C SER A 36 -12.26 1.73 4.34
N GLU A 37 -10.98 1.81 4.02
CA GLU A 37 -9.86 1.49 4.91
C GLU A 37 -8.96 2.68 5.17
N LYS A 38 -9.21 3.84 4.54
CA LYS A 38 -8.41 5.06 4.72
C LYS A 38 -8.41 5.53 6.18
N ASP A 39 -9.52 5.36 6.89
CA ASP A 39 -9.64 5.73 8.31
C ASP A 39 -8.75 4.89 9.23
N LYS A 40 -8.20 3.76 8.73
CA LYS A 40 -7.23 2.93 9.46
C LYS A 40 -5.81 3.50 9.42
N LEU A 41 -5.53 4.46 8.54
CA LEU A 41 -4.26 5.18 8.50
C LEU A 41 -4.27 6.25 9.61
N THR A 42 -3.32 6.17 10.54
CA THR A 42 -3.26 7.09 11.68
C THR A 42 -2.95 8.51 11.21
N ALA A 43 -3.52 9.50 11.89
CA ALA A 43 -3.22 10.92 11.63
C ALA A 43 -1.72 11.22 11.77
N GLU A 44 -1.04 10.55 12.71
CA GLU A 44 0.41 10.66 12.91
C GLU A 44 1.21 10.16 11.70
N PHE A 45 0.80 9.03 11.11
CA PHE A 45 1.43 8.54 9.88
C PHE A 45 1.21 9.53 8.73
N LEU A 46 -0.03 9.99 8.52
CA LEU A 46 -0.36 10.92 7.45
C LEU A 46 0.37 12.27 7.58
N ALA A 47 0.47 12.82 8.80
CA ALA A 47 1.19 14.06 9.08
C ALA A 47 2.70 13.94 8.81
N SER A 48 3.24 12.72 8.85
CA SER A 48 4.66 12.45 8.68
C SER A 48 4.98 11.78 7.33
N PHE A 49 3.99 11.62 6.45
CA PHE A 49 4.11 11.02 5.12
C PHE A 49 4.67 12.02 4.12
N ASN A 50 5.61 11.58 3.28
CA ASN A 50 6.17 12.39 2.20
C ASN A 50 5.78 11.76 0.86
N VAL A 51 5.13 12.53 -0.01
CA VAL A 51 4.72 12.09 -1.35
C VAL A 51 5.90 11.76 -2.27
N GLU A 52 7.10 12.26 -1.96
CA GLU A 52 8.32 11.90 -2.69
C GLU A 52 8.80 10.48 -2.37
N THR A 53 8.40 9.91 -1.22
CA THR A 53 8.81 8.56 -0.81
C THR A 53 7.78 7.49 -1.15
N GLY A 54 6.56 7.86 -1.54
CA GLY A 54 5.56 6.92 -2.01
C GLY A 54 4.21 7.54 -2.34
N LEU A 55 3.32 6.70 -2.85
CA LEU A 55 1.94 7.06 -3.19
C LEU A 55 0.96 6.08 -2.53
N ILE A 56 -0.12 6.62 -1.97
CA ILE A 56 -1.24 5.87 -1.42
C ILE A 56 -2.48 6.20 -2.24
N VAL A 57 -3.06 5.21 -2.90
CA VAL A 57 -4.18 5.38 -3.82
C VAL A 57 -5.32 4.43 -3.48
N ALA A 58 -6.55 4.80 -3.81
CA ALA A 58 -7.71 3.93 -3.61
C ALA A 58 -7.77 2.78 -4.62
N TRP A 59 -7.22 3.00 -5.81
CA TRP A 59 -7.22 2.06 -6.91
C TRP A 59 -6.09 2.37 -7.90
N CYS A 60 -5.63 1.35 -8.63
CA CYS A 60 -4.72 1.50 -9.77
C CYS A 60 -4.95 0.37 -10.78
N ASN A 61 -4.44 0.53 -12.00
CA ASN A 61 -4.31 -0.58 -12.94
C ASN A 61 -3.16 -1.51 -12.48
N GLN A 62 -3.49 -2.50 -11.65
CA GLN A 62 -2.52 -3.40 -11.04
C GLN A 62 -1.66 -4.17 -12.06
N LEU A 63 -2.25 -4.59 -13.19
CA LEU A 63 -1.51 -5.30 -14.24
C LEU A 63 -0.42 -4.43 -14.85
N GLU A 64 -0.73 -3.16 -15.15
CA GLU A 64 0.27 -2.21 -15.66
C GLU A 64 1.36 -1.92 -14.62
N VAL A 65 0.99 -1.75 -13.34
CA VAL A 65 1.96 -1.51 -12.27
C VAL A 65 2.89 -2.71 -12.09
N LEU A 66 2.37 -3.94 -12.11
CA LEU A 66 3.16 -5.15 -11.98
C LEU A 66 4.05 -5.42 -13.21
N ALA A 67 3.59 -5.06 -14.41
CA ALA A 67 4.37 -5.17 -15.63
C ALA A 67 5.46 -4.08 -15.76
N HIS A 68 5.38 -3.01 -14.96
CA HIS A 68 6.31 -1.89 -15.05
C HIS A 68 7.68 -2.24 -14.45
N GLN A 69 8.75 -1.93 -15.19
CA GLN A 69 10.15 -2.24 -14.81
C GLN A 69 10.61 -1.67 -13.45
N ALA A 70 9.98 -0.59 -12.97
CA ALA A 70 10.29 -0.01 -11.66
C ALA A 70 9.77 -0.84 -10.48
N THR A 71 8.87 -1.81 -10.73
CA THR A 71 8.33 -2.67 -9.68
C THR A 71 9.33 -3.78 -9.34
N GLY A 72 10.06 -3.61 -8.24
CA GLY A 72 11.02 -4.61 -7.74
C GLY A 72 10.45 -5.59 -6.70
N CYS A 73 9.28 -5.31 -6.12
CA CYS A 73 8.68 -6.13 -5.08
C CYS A 73 7.15 -5.96 -5.05
N PHE A 74 6.44 -7.06 -4.81
CA PHE A 74 4.99 -7.10 -4.61
C PHE A 74 4.64 -7.69 -3.24
N VAL A 75 4.09 -6.85 -2.36
CA VAL A 75 3.50 -7.29 -1.09
C VAL A 75 2.01 -7.55 -1.33
N THR A 76 1.60 -8.80 -1.17
CA THR A 76 0.25 -9.27 -1.51
C THR A 76 -0.35 -10.19 -0.45
N HIS A 77 -1.68 -10.29 -0.46
CA HIS A 77 -2.44 -11.32 0.24
C HIS A 77 -2.43 -12.70 -0.44
N CYS A 78 -1.71 -12.84 -1.56
CA CYS A 78 -1.59 -14.08 -2.34
C CYS A 78 -2.92 -14.58 -2.92
N GLY A 79 -3.88 -13.68 -3.20
CA GLY A 79 -5.08 -14.03 -3.93
C GLY A 79 -4.77 -14.42 -5.37
N TRP A 80 -5.56 -15.33 -5.95
CA TRP A 80 -5.30 -15.91 -7.27
C TRP A 80 -5.14 -14.89 -8.41
N ASN A 81 -5.90 -13.79 -8.38
CA ASN A 81 -5.85 -12.73 -9.39
C ASN A 81 -4.80 -11.66 -9.10
N SER A 82 -3.99 -11.84 -8.04
CA SER A 82 -2.94 -10.89 -7.69
C SER A 82 -1.74 -11.03 -8.60
#